data_AF-A0A974BQ40-F1
#
_entry.id   AF-A0A974BQ40-F1
#
_cell.length_a   1.000
_cell.length_b   1.000
_cell.length_c   1.000
_cell.angle_alpha   90.00
_cell.angle_beta   90.00
_cell.angle_gamma   90.00
#
_symmetry.space_group_name_H-M   'P 1'
#
loop_
_entity.id
_entity.type
_entity.pdbx_description
1 polymer ?
#
loop_
_entity_poly.entity_id
_entity_poly.type
_entity_poly.pdbx_seq_one_letter_code
_entity_poly.pdbx_strand_id
1 'polypeptide(L)'
;LIRYFSWTWVGVLVSDNESGLIMSQMLQKEFALNGICFAFLEFIPYHDGLDYTKKLQIARCLSHSAANVIISYGDRDHMLTLHLILYEFPISEKVWIISFQWDVASGFDYYFLRYDPFNGSLAFSLHASSIPGFEDFLLALTPDDFPNDIFIYYAWWEMYSCVWKTNKTFIKCNGTEKMQKEYENVYKDLSFYSYSIYNAVNTLVYTLHYLQLQKRKEAHDIEAWEMHKYIKKITITDGDGNEVHFDENGDMPSDFDILNWIVYPNQTLDGIRVGTYVQRSSFPELRINESLIRWSPTFNGTPHSTCSETCHIGYKKKPKVGFVACCYDCVSCPEGEISNQTGRTNKIIIWISFLCNLMFIGHPLQVTCILRQTVFGVTFSIVISSVLAKTVTVVIAFNATRPRSKLRNYVGTRVSNSIVIFCSLMQMIICTS
;
A
#
# COMPACT_ATOMS: atom_id res chain seq x y z
N LEU A 1 -2.76 -3.35 -2.00
CA LEU A 1 -3.89 -3.38 -1.05
C LEU A 1 -4.91 -2.27 -1.27
N ILE A 2 -4.56 -1.00 -1.09
CA ILE A 2 -5.53 0.13 -1.16
C ILE A 2 -6.36 0.12 -2.46
N ARG A 3 -5.68 0.06 -3.61
CA ARG A 3 -6.33 -0.02 -4.92
C ARG A 3 -7.12 -1.32 -5.11
N TYR A 4 -6.65 -2.44 -4.56
CA TYR A 4 -7.30 -3.74 -4.67
C TYR A 4 -8.70 -3.70 -4.03
N PHE A 5 -8.80 -3.17 -2.81
CA PHE A 5 -10.07 -3.00 -2.10
C PHE A 5 -10.85 -1.73 -2.47
N SER A 6 -10.42 -1.00 -3.51
CA SER A 6 -11.04 0.25 -3.97
C SER A 6 -11.17 1.34 -2.89
N TRP A 7 -10.26 1.37 -1.93
CA TRP A 7 -10.20 2.44 -0.93
C TRP A 7 -9.60 3.70 -1.52
N THR A 8 -10.17 4.86 -1.21
CA THR A 8 -9.75 6.16 -1.76
C THR A 8 -9.50 7.21 -0.69
N TRP A 9 -9.85 6.91 0.56
CA TRP A 9 -9.70 7.81 1.71
C TRP A 9 -9.08 7.07 2.87
N VAL A 10 -7.84 7.40 3.22
CA VAL A 10 -7.06 6.64 4.21
C VAL A 10 -6.36 7.57 5.20
N GLY A 11 -6.27 7.16 6.47
CA GLY A 11 -5.39 7.81 7.44
C GLY A 11 -3.96 7.30 7.29
N VAL A 12 -2.96 8.14 7.56
CA VAL A 12 -1.56 7.72 7.55
C VAL A 12 -0.89 8.15 8.84
N LEU A 13 -0.27 7.19 9.52
CA LEU A 13 0.58 7.37 10.68
C LEU A 13 1.98 6.89 10.33
N VAL A 14 2.98 7.73 10.59
CA VAL A 14 4.38 7.37 10.37
C VAL A 14 5.24 7.70 11.59
N SER A 15 6.39 7.03 11.73
CA SER A 15 7.39 7.37 12.74
C SER A 15 7.95 8.78 12.52
N ASP A 16 8.19 9.53 13.59
CA ASP A 16 8.81 10.87 13.54
C ASP A 16 10.34 10.79 13.36
N ASN A 17 10.76 10.19 12.25
CA ASN A 17 12.16 10.00 11.87
C ASN A 17 12.34 10.12 10.35
N GLU A 18 13.57 10.01 9.87
CA GLU A 18 13.89 10.09 8.45
C GLU A 18 13.15 9.05 7.61
N SER A 19 13.05 7.80 8.10
CA SER A 19 12.34 6.71 7.41
C SER A 19 10.84 7.01 7.23
N GLY A 20 10.18 7.52 8.28
CA GLY A 20 8.79 7.91 8.24
C GLY A 20 8.54 9.10 7.31
N LEU A 21 9.47 10.07 7.30
CA LEU A 21 9.42 11.20 6.36
C LEU A 21 9.52 10.74 4.91
N ILE A 22 10.52 9.92 4.58
CA ILE A 22 10.71 9.37 3.23
C ILE A 22 9.46 8.58 2.81
N MET A 23 8.96 7.69 3.68
CA MET A 23 7.77 6.90 3.39
C MET A 23 6.53 7.77 3.14
N SER A 24 6.30 8.80 3.96
CA SER A 24 5.16 9.71 3.82
C SER A 24 5.16 10.41 2.46
N GLN A 25 6.33 10.85 1.98
CA GLN A 25 6.50 11.50 0.68
C GLN A 25 6.28 10.51 -0.47
N MET A 26 6.82 9.29 -0.35
CA MET A 26 6.64 8.24 -1.35
C MET A 26 5.16 7.86 -1.47
N LEU A 27 4.49 7.59 -0.35
CA LEU A 27 3.06 7.28 -0.32
C LEU A 27 2.22 8.42 -0.90
N GLN A 28 2.51 9.67 -0.53
CA GLN A 28 1.76 10.83 -1.02
C GLN A 28 1.86 10.96 -2.55
N LYS A 29 3.07 10.76 -3.11
CA LYS A 29 3.29 10.77 -4.55
C LYS A 29 2.54 9.63 -5.26
N GLU A 30 2.71 8.40 -4.81
CA GLU A 30 2.07 7.23 -5.42
C GLU A 30 0.54 7.28 -5.31
N PHE A 31 0.02 7.75 -4.18
CA PHE A 31 -1.42 7.80 -3.96
C PHE A 31 -2.08 8.90 -4.78
N ALA A 32 -1.41 10.06 -4.93
CA ALA A 32 -1.88 11.11 -5.82
C ALA A 32 -2.00 10.64 -7.27
N LEU A 33 -1.05 9.83 -7.77
CA LEU A 33 -1.10 9.24 -9.11
C LEU A 33 -2.25 8.25 -9.28
N ASN A 34 -2.66 7.59 -8.20
CA ASN A 34 -3.71 6.57 -8.19
C ASN A 34 -5.08 7.11 -7.71
N GLY A 35 -5.23 8.43 -7.51
CA GLY A 35 -6.49 9.05 -7.09
C GLY A 35 -6.90 8.73 -5.65
N ILE A 36 -5.94 8.35 -4.79
CA ILE A 36 -6.13 8.07 -3.37
C ILE A 36 -5.71 9.31 -2.58
N CYS A 37 -6.42 9.61 -1.50
CA CYS A 37 -6.12 10.74 -0.63
C CYS A 37 -5.91 10.36 0.82
N PHE A 38 -5.14 11.21 1.49
CA PHE A 38 -4.96 11.16 2.92
C PHE A 38 -6.08 11.95 3.61
N ALA A 39 -6.73 11.30 4.58
CA ALA A 39 -7.61 11.96 5.52
C ALA A 39 -6.83 12.81 6.51
N PHE A 40 -5.70 12.27 6.96
CA PHE A 40 -4.72 12.93 7.80
C PHE A 40 -3.37 12.23 7.59
N LEU A 41 -2.30 12.93 7.93
CA LEU A 41 -0.95 12.42 8.03
C LEU A 41 -0.40 12.91 9.38
N GLU A 42 -0.13 11.99 10.30
CA GLU A 42 0.45 12.32 11.60
C GLU A 42 1.78 11.58 11.79
N PHE A 43 2.73 12.29 12.39
CA PHE A 43 4.02 11.76 12.80
C PHE A 43 3.95 11.42 14.29
N ILE A 44 4.28 10.19 14.63
CA ILE A 44 4.29 9.69 16.00
C ILE A 44 5.75 9.71 16.49
N PRO A 45 6.07 10.56 17.48
CA PRO A 45 7.40 10.56 18.06
C PRO A 45 7.63 9.30 18.90
N TYR A 46 8.88 9.01 19.21
CA TYR A 46 9.22 7.93 20.12
C TYR A 46 8.74 8.23 21.55
N HIS A 47 8.63 7.18 22.37
CA HIS A 47 8.06 7.22 23.72
C HIS A 47 8.55 8.41 24.57
N ASP A 48 9.85 8.71 24.54
CA ASP A 48 10.46 9.79 25.33
C ASP A 48 9.98 11.21 24.93
N GLY A 49 9.39 11.36 23.75
CA GLY A 49 8.84 12.62 23.22
C GLY A 49 7.32 12.77 23.32
N LEU A 50 6.59 11.78 23.86
CA LEU A 50 5.13 11.86 23.96
C LEU A 50 4.63 12.44 25.28
N ASP A 51 4.20 13.69 25.21
CA ASP A 51 3.29 14.26 26.21
C ASP A 51 1.84 13.77 25.98
N TYR A 52 1.05 13.71 27.05
CA TYR A 52 -0.37 13.35 27.05
C TYR A 52 -1.18 14.18 26.04
N THR A 53 -0.81 15.46 25.88
CA THR A 53 -1.44 16.37 24.92
C THR A 53 -1.33 15.87 23.47
N LYS A 54 -0.16 15.35 23.08
CA LYS A 54 0.09 14.77 21.75
C LYS A 54 -0.62 13.43 21.57
N LYS A 55 -0.64 12.56 22.60
CA LYS A 55 -1.44 11.32 22.61
C LYS A 55 -2.92 11.61 22.33
N LEU A 56 -3.48 12.56 23.07
CA LEU A 56 -4.88 12.98 22.94
C LEU A 56 -5.17 13.59 21.56
N GLN A 57 -4.25 14.37 21.00
CA GLN A 57 -4.38 14.89 19.63
C GLN A 57 -4.47 13.77 18.60
N ILE A 58 -3.56 12.79 18.66
CA ILE A 58 -3.56 11.64 17.74
C ILE A 58 -4.84 10.82 17.90
N ALA A 59 -5.23 10.50 19.15
CA ALA A 59 -6.47 9.79 19.43
C ALA A 59 -7.70 10.52 18.87
N ARG A 60 -7.78 11.85 19.03
CA ARG A 60 -8.85 12.66 18.45
C ARG A 60 -8.82 12.66 16.92
N CYS A 61 -7.65 12.69 16.31
CA CYS A 61 -7.50 12.62 14.86
C CYS A 61 -8.04 11.29 14.32
N LEU A 62 -7.70 10.20 15.00
CA LEU A 62 -8.17 8.84 14.70
C LEU A 62 -9.68 8.69 14.88
N SER A 63 -10.24 9.20 15.99
CA SER A 63 -11.67 9.05 16.30
C SER A 63 -12.57 9.90 15.42
N HIS A 64 -12.18 11.13 15.09
CA HIS A 64 -13.02 12.05 14.29
C HIS A 64 -12.91 11.83 12.78
N SER A 65 -11.88 11.10 12.33
CA SER A 65 -11.72 10.82 10.91
C SER A 65 -12.75 9.81 10.41
N ALA A 66 -13.39 10.15 9.28
CA ALA A 66 -14.28 9.24 8.55
C ALA A 66 -13.51 8.13 7.79
N ALA A 67 -12.17 8.16 7.77
CA ALA A 67 -11.39 7.08 7.18
C ALA A 67 -11.46 5.83 8.08
N ASN A 68 -11.87 4.70 7.51
CA ASN A 68 -11.91 3.42 8.22
C ASN A 68 -10.59 2.67 8.09
N VAL A 69 -9.78 2.99 7.08
CA VAL A 69 -8.49 2.36 6.82
C VAL A 69 -7.37 3.30 7.21
N ILE A 70 -6.46 2.83 8.06
CA ILE A 70 -5.30 3.58 8.54
C ILE A 70 -4.03 2.82 8.17
N ILE A 71 -3.10 3.48 7.50
CA ILE A 71 -1.76 2.95 7.24
C ILE A 71 -0.87 3.38 8.40
N SER A 72 -0.24 2.43 9.07
CA SER A 72 0.78 2.70 10.09
C SER A 72 2.12 2.14 9.62
N TYR A 73 3.10 3.03 9.48
CA TYR A 73 4.46 2.67 9.07
C TYR A 73 5.50 3.24 10.04
N GLY A 74 6.31 2.36 10.61
CA GLY A 74 7.39 2.73 11.50
C GLY A 74 8.00 1.49 12.12
N ASP A 75 9.04 1.72 12.92
CA ASP A 75 9.77 0.68 13.64
C ASP A 75 9.01 0.14 14.86
N ARG A 76 9.70 -0.71 15.62
CA ARG A 76 9.18 -1.31 16.86
C ARG A 76 8.66 -0.26 17.83
N ASP A 77 9.41 0.82 18.04
CA ASP A 77 9.09 1.83 19.05
C ASP A 77 7.89 2.68 18.63
N HIS A 78 7.75 2.98 17.32
CA HIS A 78 6.54 3.58 16.75
C HIS A 78 5.31 2.73 17.03
N MET A 79 5.40 1.41 16.83
CA MET A 79 4.28 0.50 17.02
C MET A 79 3.92 0.30 18.49
N LEU A 80 4.91 0.16 19.38
CA LEU A 80 4.69 0.17 20.82
C LEU A 80 3.99 1.45 21.27
N THR A 81 4.44 2.59 20.76
CA THR A 81 3.84 3.90 21.07
C THR A 81 2.39 3.98 20.60
N LEU A 82 2.10 3.54 19.37
CA LEU A 82 0.74 3.47 18.85
C LEU A 82 -0.14 2.57 19.72
N HIS A 83 0.38 1.42 20.14
CA HIS A 83 -0.34 0.47 20.98
C HIS A 83 -0.66 1.07 22.37
N LEU A 84 0.28 1.80 22.97
CA LEU A 84 0.06 2.55 24.22
C LEU A 84 -1.03 3.61 24.07
N ILE A 85 -1.02 4.38 22.97
CA ILE A 85 -2.06 5.37 22.69
C ILE A 85 -3.43 4.70 22.58
N LEU A 86 -3.52 3.57 21.87
CA LEU A 86 -4.79 2.85 21.68
C LEU A 86 -5.25 2.12 22.94
N TYR A 87 -4.34 1.79 23.85
CA TYR A 87 -4.68 1.26 25.17
C TYR A 87 -5.28 2.35 26.06
N GLU A 88 -4.69 3.55 26.09
CA GLU A 88 -5.21 4.70 26.83
C GLU A 88 -6.52 5.24 26.21
N PHE A 89 -6.62 5.24 24.88
CA PHE A 89 -7.75 5.74 24.10
C PHE A 89 -8.24 4.64 23.13
N PRO A 90 -9.11 3.73 23.58
CA PRO A 90 -9.56 2.59 22.78
C PRO A 90 -10.31 3.02 21.51
N ILE A 91 -9.82 2.58 20.36
CA ILE A 91 -10.43 2.80 19.03
C ILE A 91 -10.49 1.46 18.31
N SER A 92 -11.70 0.90 18.15
CA SER A 92 -11.90 -0.44 17.57
C SER A 92 -12.62 -0.44 16.21
N GLU A 93 -13.05 0.72 15.73
CA GLU A 93 -13.83 0.88 14.49
C GLU A 93 -12.94 1.18 13.27
N LYS A 94 -11.69 0.70 13.28
CA LYS A 94 -10.69 0.99 12.24
C LYS A 94 -9.98 -0.29 11.84
N VAL A 95 -9.54 -0.33 10.59
CA VAL A 95 -8.71 -1.40 10.03
C VAL A 95 -7.33 -0.83 9.74
N TRP A 96 -6.30 -1.53 10.21
CA TRP A 96 -4.93 -1.09 10.09
C TRP A 96 -4.24 -1.82 8.94
N ILE A 97 -3.40 -1.08 8.21
CA ILE A 97 -2.42 -1.63 7.28
C ILE A 97 -1.06 -1.35 7.87
N ILE A 98 -0.37 -2.42 8.20
CA ILE A 98 0.76 -2.39 9.12
C ILE A 98 2.02 -2.90 8.41
N SER A 99 3.16 -2.24 8.64
CA SER A 99 4.47 -2.77 8.26
C SER A 99 5.03 -3.77 9.26
N PHE A 100 5.77 -4.74 8.73
CA PHE A 100 6.45 -5.93 9.30
C PHE A 100 7.07 -5.86 10.71
N GLN A 101 7.23 -4.71 11.35
CA GLN A 101 8.04 -4.56 12.58
C GLN A 101 7.28 -4.83 13.90
N TRP A 102 6.18 -5.58 13.86
CA TRP A 102 5.37 -5.87 15.06
C TRP A 102 5.79 -7.13 15.80
N ASP A 103 6.39 -8.09 15.12
CA ASP A 103 6.77 -9.39 15.66
C ASP A 103 7.74 -9.23 16.85
N VAL A 104 8.46 -8.10 16.89
CA VAL A 104 9.38 -7.68 17.96
C VAL A 104 8.73 -6.71 18.96
N ALA A 105 7.64 -6.03 18.58
CA ALA A 105 6.88 -5.14 19.47
C ALA A 105 6.03 -5.92 20.48
N SER A 106 5.61 -7.14 20.14
CA SER A 106 5.13 -8.16 21.09
C SER A 106 6.27 -8.77 21.92
N GLY A 107 7.32 -8.00 22.21
CA GLY A 107 8.30 -8.36 23.23
C GLY A 107 7.61 -8.45 24.59
N PHE A 108 8.09 -9.39 25.40
CA PHE A 108 7.60 -9.84 26.70
C PHE A 108 7.37 -8.74 27.77
N ASP A 109 7.65 -7.46 27.49
CA ASP A 109 7.52 -6.37 28.47
C ASP A 109 6.10 -5.75 28.56
N TYR A 110 5.19 -6.08 27.62
CA TYR A 110 3.91 -5.35 27.47
C TYR A 110 2.65 -6.23 27.37
N TYR A 111 2.60 -7.35 28.09
CA TYR A 111 1.43 -8.25 28.16
C TYR A 111 0.08 -7.58 28.50
N PHE A 112 0.10 -6.40 29.13
CA PHE A 112 -1.11 -5.66 29.48
C PHE A 112 -1.77 -4.96 28.28
N LEU A 113 -1.05 -4.79 27.17
CA LEU A 113 -1.54 -4.08 25.99
C LEU A 113 -2.46 -5.00 25.18
N ARG A 114 -3.77 -4.80 25.32
CA ARG A 114 -4.81 -5.54 24.59
C ARG A 114 -4.71 -5.31 23.07
N TYR A 115 -4.87 -6.37 22.28
CA TYR A 115 -4.75 -6.29 20.82
C TYR A 115 -6.05 -5.95 20.08
N ASP A 116 -7.18 -5.82 20.80
CA ASP A 116 -8.50 -5.58 20.20
C ASP A 116 -8.54 -4.47 19.14
N PRO A 117 -7.84 -3.31 19.29
CA PRO A 117 -7.83 -2.26 18.27
C PRO A 117 -7.34 -2.71 16.89
N PHE A 118 -6.50 -3.75 16.83
CA PHE A 118 -5.91 -4.27 15.59
C PHE A 118 -6.68 -5.44 14.99
N ASN A 119 -7.80 -5.85 15.58
CA ASN A 119 -8.56 -6.99 15.08
C ASN A 119 -9.06 -6.77 13.64
N GLY A 120 -8.79 -7.74 12.77
CA GLY A 120 -9.10 -7.68 11.35
C GLY A 120 -8.18 -6.78 10.52
N SER A 121 -7.01 -6.42 11.04
CA SER A 121 -6.00 -5.66 10.31
C SER A 121 -5.22 -6.52 9.32
N LEU A 122 -4.54 -5.86 8.38
CA LEU A 122 -3.64 -6.49 7.44
C LEU A 122 -2.19 -6.05 7.72
N ALA A 123 -1.30 -7.00 7.95
CA ALA A 123 0.12 -6.76 8.15
C ALA A 123 0.92 -7.28 6.96
N PHE A 124 1.89 -6.49 6.50
CA PHE A 124 2.91 -6.96 5.58
C PHE A 124 4.00 -7.65 6.37
N SER A 125 4.37 -8.86 5.97
CA SER A 125 5.54 -9.57 6.47
C SER A 125 6.46 -9.94 5.31
N LEU A 126 7.76 -10.05 5.58
CA LEU A 126 8.67 -10.61 4.59
C LEU A 126 8.41 -12.12 4.50
N HIS A 127 8.51 -12.66 3.29
CA HIS A 127 8.18 -14.07 3.07
C HIS A 127 9.11 -14.99 3.86
N ALA A 128 8.51 -15.90 4.62
CA ALA A 128 9.19 -16.91 5.42
C ALA A 128 8.67 -18.30 5.08
N SER A 129 9.58 -19.25 4.89
CA SER A 129 9.27 -20.65 4.61
C SER A 129 9.57 -21.52 5.83
N SER A 130 8.99 -22.71 5.88
CA SER A 130 9.25 -23.66 6.97
C SER A 130 10.72 -24.11 6.98
N ILE A 131 11.37 -24.09 8.14
CA ILE A 131 12.71 -24.66 8.33
C ILE A 131 12.56 -26.10 8.83
N PRO A 132 12.93 -27.12 8.04
CA PRO A 132 12.73 -28.52 8.43
C PRO A 132 13.47 -28.88 9.72
N GLY A 133 12.75 -29.47 10.68
CA GLY A 133 13.29 -29.91 11.98
C GLY A 133 13.62 -28.79 12.96
N PHE A 134 13.39 -27.52 12.61
CA PHE A 134 13.69 -26.40 13.51
C PHE A 134 12.76 -26.36 14.72
N GLU A 135 11.45 -26.57 14.51
CA GLU A 135 10.47 -26.65 15.60
C GLU A 135 10.79 -27.80 16.57
N ASP A 136 11.08 -28.99 16.03
CA ASP A 136 11.46 -30.17 16.83
C ASP A 136 12.75 -29.92 17.63
N PHE A 137 13.77 -29.32 16.99
CA PHE A 137 15.03 -28.94 17.65
C PHE A 137 14.77 -27.99 18.82
N LEU A 138 13.96 -26.96 18.55
CA LEU A 138 13.61 -25.92 19.49
C LEU A 138 12.79 -26.47 20.68
N LEU A 139 11.90 -27.43 20.48
CA LEU A 139 11.13 -28.08 21.56
C LEU A 139 11.97 -29.09 22.37
N ALA A 140 13.01 -29.66 21.78
CA ALA A 140 13.90 -30.61 22.43
C ALA A 140 15.02 -29.95 23.25
N LEU A 141 15.28 -28.65 23.03
CA LEU A 141 16.42 -27.93 23.58
C LEU A 141 16.31 -27.72 25.09
N THR A 142 17.32 -28.15 25.85
CA THR A 142 17.41 -27.97 27.30
C THR A 142 18.63 -27.14 27.68
N PRO A 143 18.65 -26.49 28.88
CA PRO A 143 19.85 -25.78 29.34
C PRO A 143 21.07 -26.67 29.55
N ASP A 144 20.90 -28.00 29.64
CA ASP A 144 22.04 -28.93 29.74
C ASP A 144 22.79 -29.09 28.41
N ASP A 145 22.13 -28.87 27.27
CA ASP A 145 22.76 -28.94 25.95
C ASP A 145 23.74 -27.77 25.75
N PHE A 146 23.50 -26.65 26.44
CA PHE A 146 24.28 -25.42 26.38
C PHE A 146 24.52 -24.82 27.78
N PRO A 147 25.32 -25.48 28.63
CA PRO A 147 25.41 -25.15 30.06
C PRO A 147 26.04 -23.77 30.35
N ASN A 148 26.75 -23.20 29.38
CA ASN A 148 27.38 -21.88 29.49
C ASN A 148 26.59 -20.78 28.76
N ASP A 149 25.47 -21.12 28.11
CA ASP A 149 24.64 -20.16 27.40
C ASP A 149 23.64 -19.52 28.37
N ILE A 150 23.91 -18.28 28.73
CA ILE A 150 23.05 -17.52 29.64
C ILE A 150 21.67 -17.26 29.02
N PHE A 151 21.58 -17.11 27.70
CA PHE A 151 20.32 -16.78 27.02
C PHE A 151 19.37 -17.96 27.03
N ILE A 152 19.87 -19.17 26.80
CA ILE A 152 19.06 -20.39 26.88
C ILE A 152 18.53 -20.59 28.30
N TYR A 153 19.36 -20.34 29.31
CA TYR A 153 18.94 -20.42 30.71
C TYR A 153 17.84 -19.41 31.04
N TYR A 154 17.98 -18.14 30.62
CA TYR A 154 16.96 -17.11 30.83
C TYR A 154 15.67 -17.41 30.05
N ALA A 155 15.78 -17.85 28.79
CA ALA A 155 14.62 -18.23 27.98
C ALA A 155 13.82 -19.36 28.63
N TRP A 156 14.51 -20.38 29.17
CA TRP A 156 13.85 -21.45 29.92
C TRP A 156 13.13 -20.95 31.16
N TRP A 157 13.72 -20.02 31.90
CA TRP A 157 13.08 -19.43 33.07
C TRP A 157 11.80 -18.67 32.71
N GLU A 158 11.84 -17.86 31.66
CA GLU A 158 10.68 -17.10 31.18
C GLU A 158 9.57 -18.02 30.66
N MET A 159 9.89 -18.92 29.71
CA MET A 159 8.90 -19.73 29.00
C MET A 159 8.18 -20.78 29.87
N TYR A 160 8.85 -21.27 30.90
CA TYR A 160 8.34 -22.34 31.75
C TYR A 160 8.08 -21.89 33.20
N SER A 161 8.45 -20.65 33.56
CA SER A 161 8.35 -20.09 34.94
C SER A 161 8.92 -21.00 36.02
N CYS A 162 10.01 -21.69 35.69
CA CYS A 162 10.73 -22.55 36.61
C CYS A 162 12.24 -22.36 36.40
N VAL A 163 13.03 -22.76 37.39
CA VAL A 163 14.48 -22.63 37.35
C VAL A 163 15.10 -24.01 37.09
N TRP A 164 15.93 -24.09 36.07
CA TRP A 164 16.51 -25.37 35.64
C TRP A 164 17.42 -25.95 36.73
N LYS A 165 17.06 -27.16 37.19
CA LYS A 165 17.85 -28.05 38.07
C LYS A 165 18.58 -27.39 39.25
N THR A 166 18.07 -26.29 39.80
CA THR A 166 18.68 -25.57 40.92
C THR A 166 17.85 -25.76 42.20
N ASN A 167 18.54 -25.90 43.33
CA ASN A 167 17.93 -26.08 44.66
C ASN A 167 17.56 -24.74 45.35
N LYS A 168 17.49 -23.64 44.60
CA LYS A 168 17.02 -22.36 45.15
C LYS A 168 15.50 -22.43 45.33
N THR A 169 14.94 -21.55 46.17
CA THR A 169 13.53 -21.53 46.63
C THR A 169 12.46 -21.31 45.54
N PHE A 170 12.83 -21.39 44.27
CA PHE A 170 11.95 -21.26 43.12
C PHE A 170 11.50 -22.65 42.62
N ILE A 171 10.43 -22.66 41.83
CA ILE A 171 9.90 -23.88 41.20
C ILE A 171 11.00 -24.51 40.34
N LYS A 172 11.31 -25.79 40.55
CA LYS A 172 12.37 -26.52 39.84
C LYS A 172 11.84 -27.12 38.54
N CYS A 173 12.56 -26.93 37.42
CA CYS A 173 12.29 -27.65 36.17
C CYS A 173 12.97 -29.04 36.15
N ASN A 174 12.28 -30.02 35.58
CA ASN A 174 12.71 -31.41 35.39
C ASN A 174 12.84 -31.79 33.90
N GLY A 175 12.47 -30.91 32.96
CA GLY A 175 12.55 -31.14 31.51
C GLY A 175 11.31 -31.79 30.90
N THR A 176 10.22 -31.90 31.66
CA THR A 176 8.93 -32.45 31.19
C THR A 176 7.81 -31.40 31.24
N GLU A 177 8.17 -30.15 31.53
CA GLU A 177 7.24 -29.05 31.61
C GLU A 177 6.63 -28.77 30.25
N LYS A 178 5.37 -28.35 30.25
CA LYS A 178 4.75 -27.81 29.04
C LYS A 178 5.05 -26.32 28.98
N MET A 179 5.45 -25.88 27.80
CA MET A 179 5.61 -24.46 27.51
C MET A 179 4.32 -23.72 27.87
N GLN A 180 4.45 -22.51 28.40
CA GLN A 180 3.27 -21.70 28.68
C GLN A 180 2.53 -21.37 27.37
N LYS A 181 1.20 -21.41 27.43
CA LYS A 181 0.33 -21.20 26.25
C LYS A 181 0.56 -19.88 25.53
N GLU A 182 0.97 -18.86 26.28
CA GLU A 182 1.31 -17.53 25.77
C GLU A 182 2.50 -17.57 24.80
N TYR A 183 3.37 -18.56 24.93
CA TYR A 183 4.57 -18.72 24.12
C TYR A 183 4.40 -19.76 23.01
N GLU A 184 3.37 -20.61 23.06
CA GLU A 184 3.10 -21.62 22.02
C GLU A 184 2.88 -20.98 20.63
N ASN A 185 2.21 -19.82 20.56
CA ASN A 185 1.95 -19.14 19.28
C ASN A 185 3.19 -18.39 18.75
N VAL A 186 3.99 -17.82 19.65
CA VAL A 186 5.28 -17.16 19.31
C VAL A 186 6.29 -18.18 18.74
N TYR A 187 6.15 -19.45 19.12
CA TYR A 187 7.00 -20.55 18.66
C TYR A 187 6.52 -21.21 17.36
N LYS A 188 5.20 -21.29 17.18
CA LYS A 188 4.58 -21.90 15.99
C LYS A 188 4.76 -21.04 14.74
N ASP A 189 4.73 -19.73 14.90
CA ASP A 189 5.09 -18.83 13.81
C ASP A 189 6.61 -18.71 13.77
N LEU A 190 7.23 -19.41 12.80
CA LEU A 190 8.59 -19.11 12.38
C LEU A 190 8.67 -17.61 12.09
N SER A 191 9.28 -16.85 13.00
CA SER A 191 9.51 -15.44 12.73
C SER A 191 10.31 -15.34 11.44
N PHE A 192 9.95 -14.40 10.56
CA PHE A 192 10.78 -14.12 9.39
C PHE A 192 12.24 -13.89 9.78
N TYR A 193 12.49 -13.35 10.97
CA TYR A 193 13.84 -13.18 11.50
C TYR A 193 14.59 -14.51 11.62
N SER A 194 13.96 -15.55 12.18
CA SER A 194 14.54 -16.89 12.26
C SER A 194 14.89 -17.44 10.88
N TYR A 195 13.98 -17.28 9.91
CA TYR A 195 14.20 -17.73 8.53
C TYR A 195 15.30 -16.92 7.81
N SER A 196 15.31 -15.61 8.02
CA SER A 196 16.32 -14.71 7.46
C SER A 196 17.71 -15.02 8.02
N ILE A 197 17.82 -15.27 9.33
CA ILE A 197 19.07 -15.68 10.00
C ILE A 197 19.53 -17.04 9.45
N TYR A 198 18.62 -18.00 9.32
CA TYR A 198 18.91 -19.31 8.72
C TYR A 198 19.49 -19.17 7.30
N ASN A 199 18.87 -18.35 6.46
CA ASN A 199 19.36 -18.10 5.10
C ASN A 199 20.70 -17.36 5.07
N ALA A 200 20.92 -16.42 5.99
CA ALA A 200 22.20 -15.71 6.12
C ALA A 200 23.34 -16.67 6.49
N VAL A 201 23.11 -17.57 7.47
CA VAL A 201 24.10 -18.58 7.87
C VAL A 201 24.36 -19.56 6.71
N ASN A 202 23.31 -20.05 6.06
CA ASN A 202 23.46 -20.95 4.92
C ASN A 202 24.25 -20.30 3.77
N THR A 203 23.97 -19.04 3.48
CA THR A 203 24.72 -18.27 2.48
C THR A 203 26.22 -18.26 2.80
N LEU A 204 26.59 -18.01 4.05
CA LEU A 204 28.00 -18.05 4.49
C LEU A 204 28.60 -19.45 4.37
N VAL A 205 27.85 -20.49 4.74
CA VAL A 205 28.28 -21.90 4.62
C VAL A 205 28.53 -22.27 3.17
N TYR A 206 27.61 -21.96 2.25
CA TYR A 206 27.79 -22.20 0.82
C TYR A 206 28.97 -21.40 0.25
N THR A 207 29.22 -20.18 0.75
CA THR A 207 30.39 -19.37 0.37
C THR A 207 31.68 -20.02 0.79
N LEU A 208 31.75 -20.47 2.03
CA LEU A 208 32.91 -21.16 2.54
C LEU A 208 33.16 -22.47 1.77
N HIS A 209 32.10 -23.24 1.53
CA HIS A 209 32.16 -24.50 0.79
C HIS A 209 32.64 -24.29 -0.66
N TYR A 210 32.14 -23.25 -1.33
CA TYR A 210 32.59 -22.86 -2.67
C TYR A 210 34.09 -22.52 -2.69
N LEU A 211 34.56 -21.74 -1.71
CA LEU A 211 35.97 -21.38 -1.58
C LEU A 211 36.86 -22.61 -1.30
N GLN A 212 36.42 -23.51 -0.44
CA GLN A 212 37.16 -24.74 -0.14
C GLN A 212 37.25 -25.66 -1.36
N LEU A 213 36.14 -25.91 -2.06
CA LEU A 213 36.12 -26.84 -3.18
C LEU A 213 36.73 -26.26 -4.46
N GLN A 214 36.30 -25.07 -4.89
CA GLN A 214 36.75 -24.50 -6.16
C GLN A 214 38.08 -23.78 -6.06
N LYS A 215 38.40 -23.17 -4.91
CA LYS A 215 39.65 -22.44 -4.71
C LYS A 215 40.69 -23.21 -3.90
N ARG A 216 40.36 -24.41 -3.41
CA ARG A 216 41.26 -25.30 -2.63
C ARG A 216 41.95 -24.56 -1.49
N LYS A 217 41.23 -23.65 -0.83
CA LYS A 217 41.70 -22.94 0.35
C LYS A 217 41.25 -23.66 1.61
N GLU A 218 42.12 -23.70 2.61
CA GLU A 218 41.71 -24.12 3.95
C GLU A 218 40.88 -23.03 4.62
N ALA A 219 40.02 -23.41 5.57
CA ALA A 219 39.14 -22.46 6.26
C ALA A 219 39.90 -21.32 6.95
N HIS A 220 41.10 -21.62 7.47
CA HIS A 220 41.95 -20.67 8.19
C HIS A 220 42.60 -19.61 7.28
N ASP A 221 42.70 -19.89 5.97
CA ASP A 221 43.34 -19.01 4.98
C ASP A 221 42.34 -18.11 4.24
N ILE A 222 41.07 -18.14 4.64
CA ILE A 222 40.00 -17.38 4.00
C ILE A 222 39.79 -16.07 4.75
N GLU A 223 40.04 -14.96 4.06
CA GLU A 223 39.83 -13.63 4.61
C GLU A 223 38.40 -13.12 4.37
N ALA A 224 37.93 -12.20 5.23
CA ALA A 224 36.56 -11.68 5.17
C ALA A 224 36.22 -10.96 3.84
N TRP A 225 37.18 -10.28 3.22
CA TRP A 225 36.96 -9.61 1.93
C TRP A 225 36.78 -10.62 0.78
N GLU A 226 37.39 -11.81 0.89
CA GLU A 226 37.18 -12.88 -0.08
C GLU A 226 35.79 -13.46 0.05
N MET A 227 35.34 -13.72 1.28
CA MET A 227 33.94 -14.09 1.56
C MET A 227 32.97 -13.08 0.93
N HIS A 228 33.16 -11.79 1.20
CA HIS A 228 32.31 -10.73 0.63
C HIS A 228 32.31 -10.72 -0.91
N LYS A 229 33.45 -10.99 -1.54
CA LYS A 229 33.57 -11.05 -3.02
C LYS A 229 32.76 -12.20 -3.63
N TYR A 230 32.66 -13.33 -2.95
CA TYR A 230 31.98 -14.52 -3.46
C TYR A 230 30.54 -14.66 -2.99
N ILE A 231 30.14 -14.03 -1.89
CA ILE A 231 28.77 -14.09 -1.37
C ILE A 231 27.73 -13.67 -2.43
N LYS A 232 28.05 -12.63 -3.21
CA LYS A 232 27.18 -12.12 -4.30
C LYS A 232 27.05 -13.08 -5.49
N LYS A 233 27.87 -14.13 -5.57
CA LYS A 233 27.89 -15.08 -6.70
C LYS A 233 27.17 -16.39 -6.39
N ILE A 234 26.63 -16.51 -5.19
CA ILE A 234 26.05 -17.76 -4.71
C ILE A 234 24.55 -17.70 -4.87
N THR A 235 24.03 -18.82 -5.36
CA THR A 235 22.62 -19.12 -5.38
C THR A 235 22.35 -20.11 -4.27
N ILE A 236 21.43 -19.77 -3.37
CA ILE A 236 20.90 -20.69 -2.37
C ILE A 236 19.50 -21.14 -2.81
N THR A 237 19.11 -22.32 -2.36
CA THR A 237 17.72 -22.78 -2.48
C THR A 237 17.01 -22.49 -1.17
N ASP A 238 15.87 -21.82 -1.25
CA ASP A 238 15.04 -21.48 -0.10
C ASP A 238 14.23 -22.69 0.38
N GLY A 239 13.54 -22.55 1.53
CA GLY A 239 12.74 -23.62 2.12
C GLY A 239 11.57 -24.10 1.23
N ASP A 240 11.15 -23.29 0.27
CA ASP A 240 10.09 -23.60 -0.70
C ASP A 240 10.65 -24.14 -2.03
N GLY A 241 11.96 -24.33 -2.13
CA GLY A 241 12.63 -24.87 -3.30
C GLY A 241 12.96 -23.85 -4.39
N ASN A 242 12.79 -22.55 -4.13
CA ASN A 242 13.12 -21.50 -5.10
C ASN A 242 14.59 -21.09 -5.00
N GLU A 243 15.17 -20.71 -6.13
CA GLU A 243 16.51 -20.15 -6.18
C GLU A 243 16.51 -18.69 -5.74
N VAL A 244 17.43 -18.35 -4.84
CA VAL A 244 17.63 -17.01 -4.30
C VAL A 244 19.08 -16.60 -4.44
N HIS A 245 19.30 -15.39 -4.93
CA HIS A 245 20.61 -14.80 -5.17
C HIS A 245 20.58 -13.31 -4.80
N PHE A 246 21.74 -12.74 -4.52
CA PHE A 246 21.87 -11.30 -4.30
C PHE A 246 21.82 -10.56 -5.63
N ASP A 247 21.18 -9.38 -5.61
CA ASP A 247 21.21 -8.46 -6.73
C ASP A 247 22.53 -7.66 -6.81
N GLU A 248 22.63 -6.74 -7.76
CA GLU A 248 23.83 -5.90 -7.94
C GLU A 248 24.13 -5.03 -6.70
N ASN A 249 23.09 -4.56 -6.01
CA ASN A 249 23.20 -3.75 -4.80
C ASN A 249 23.63 -4.59 -3.60
N GLY A 250 23.43 -5.91 -3.66
CA GLY A 250 23.66 -6.82 -2.54
C GLY A 250 22.41 -7.05 -1.70
N ASP A 251 21.23 -6.73 -2.24
CA ASP A 251 19.95 -7.02 -1.63
C ASP A 251 19.48 -8.41 -2.08
N MET A 252 18.81 -9.13 -1.17
CA MET A 252 18.18 -10.39 -1.49
C MET A 252 16.69 -10.13 -1.76
N PRO A 253 16.19 -10.32 -2.99
CA PRO A 253 14.81 -10.01 -3.32
C PRO A 253 13.86 -10.99 -2.60
N SER A 254 13.11 -10.46 -1.64
CA SER A 254 12.08 -11.19 -0.90
C SER A 254 10.70 -10.78 -1.38
N ASP A 255 9.84 -11.78 -1.56
CA ASP A 255 8.40 -11.53 -1.70
C ASP A 255 7.84 -11.12 -0.32
N PHE A 256 6.65 -10.50 -0.33
CA PHE A 256 5.97 -10.15 0.90
C PHE A 256 4.75 -11.02 1.11
N ASP A 257 4.57 -11.50 2.34
CA ASP A 257 3.33 -12.12 2.77
C ASP A 257 2.40 -11.07 3.40
N ILE A 258 1.11 -11.30 3.22
CA ILE A 258 0.04 -10.45 3.74
C ILE A 258 -0.69 -11.29 4.77
N LEU A 259 -0.55 -10.90 6.03
CA LEU A 259 -1.16 -11.55 7.17
C LEU A 259 -2.42 -10.80 7.55
N ASN A 260 -3.48 -11.52 7.90
CA ASN A 260 -4.66 -10.96 8.53
C ASN A 260 -4.62 -11.28 10.02
N TRP A 261 -4.64 -10.22 10.82
CA TRP A 261 -4.55 -10.30 12.26
C TRP A 261 -5.91 -10.56 12.87
N ILE A 262 -6.04 -11.69 13.56
CA ILE A 262 -7.25 -12.08 14.25
C ILE A 262 -6.96 -12.07 15.75
N VAL A 263 -7.76 -11.30 16.47
CA VAL A 263 -7.70 -11.23 17.93
C VAL A 263 -8.84 -12.05 18.49
N TYR A 264 -8.49 -13.10 19.20
CA TYR A 264 -9.45 -13.99 19.84
C TYR A 264 -9.91 -13.43 21.21
N PRO A 265 -11.06 -13.88 21.75
CA PRO A 265 -11.58 -13.38 23.03
C PRO A 265 -10.64 -13.56 24.24
N ASN A 266 -9.72 -14.52 24.17
CA ASN A 266 -8.64 -14.77 25.13
C ASN A 266 -7.43 -13.83 24.93
N GLN A 267 -7.55 -12.78 24.11
CA GLN A 267 -6.50 -11.80 23.78
C GLN A 267 -5.28 -12.37 23.05
N THR A 268 -5.34 -13.61 22.55
CA THR A 268 -4.29 -14.13 21.68
C THR A 268 -4.44 -13.54 20.29
N LEU A 269 -3.34 -13.03 19.75
CA LEU A 269 -3.21 -12.60 18.36
C LEU A 269 -2.76 -13.79 17.50
N ASP A 270 -3.34 -13.91 16.32
CA ASP A 270 -2.99 -14.91 15.31
C ASP A 270 -2.90 -14.24 13.94
N GLY A 271 -1.85 -14.57 13.19
CA GLY A 271 -1.49 -13.95 11.92
C GLY A 271 -1.71 -14.89 10.75
N ILE A 272 -2.93 -14.97 10.23
CA ILE A 272 -3.23 -15.89 9.13
C ILE A 272 -2.74 -15.32 7.81
N ARG A 273 -1.92 -16.07 7.06
CA ARG A 273 -1.52 -15.70 5.69
C ARG A 273 -2.73 -15.68 4.77
N VAL A 274 -3.08 -14.50 4.25
CA VAL A 274 -4.22 -14.28 3.34
C VAL A 274 -3.80 -13.90 1.93
N GLY A 275 -2.52 -13.60 1.72
CA GLY A 275 -2.03 -13.24 0.40
C GLY A 275 -0.51 -13.11 0.35
N THR A 276 -0.02 -12.84 -0.85
CA THR A 276 1.40 -12.64 -1.16
C THR A 276 1.53 -11.58 -2.24
N TYR A 277 2.55 -10.73 -2.10
CA TYR A 277 3.00 -9.80 -3.12
C TYR A 277 4.33 -10.29 -3.68
N VAL A 278 4.27 -10.82 -4.90
CA VAL A 278 5.44 -11.37 -5.59
C VAL A 278 6.19 -10.21 -6.23
N GLN A 279 7.37 -9.90 -5.69
CA GLN A 279 8.24 -8.84 -6.21
C GLN A 279 9.27 -9.39 -7.20
N ARG A 280 9.68 -10.66 -7.05
CA ARG A 280 10.75 -11.27 -7.86
C ARG A 280 10.40 -11.46 -9.35
N SER A 281 9.11 -11.44 -9.70
CA SER A 281 8.65 -11.63 -11.08
C SER A 281 8.84 -10.37 -11.94
N SER A 282 9.02 -10.56 -13.24
CA SER A 282 9.08 -9.45 -14.23
C SER A 282 7.85 -8.55 -14.21
N PHE A 283 6.75 -9.05 -13.65
CA PHE A 283 5.52 -8.31 -13.38
C PHE A 283 5.16 -8.51 -11.91
N PRO A 284 5.34 -7.48 -11.05
CA PRO A 284 4.94 -7.58 -9.67
C PRO A 284 3.44 -7.87 -9.56
N GLU A 285 3.09 -8.89 -8.79
CA GLU A 285 1.71 -9.38 -8.70
C GLU A 285 1.25 -9.46 -7.24
N LEU A 286 0.07 -8.93 -6.98
CA LEU A 286 -0.61 -9.03 -5.70
C LEU A 286 -1.65 -10.15 -5.76
N ARG A 287 -1.45 -11.22 -4.97
CA ARG A 287 -2.38 -12.34 -4.84
C ARG A 287 -3.02 -12.31 -3.47
N ILE A 288 -4.34 -12.24 -3.41
CA ILE A 288 -5.09 -12.19 -2.16
C ILE A 288 -6.23 -13.20 -2.22
N ASN A 289 -6.39 -13.95 -1.14
CA ASN A 289 -7.54 -14.81 -0.91
C ASN A 289 -8.50 -14.13 0.07
N GLU A 290 -9.47 -13.40 -0.47
CA GLU A 290 -10.46 -12.66 0.33
C GLU A 290 -11.30 -13.56 1.25
N SER A 291 -11.48 -14.83 0.91
CA SER A 291 -12.28 -15.77 1.70
C SER A 291 -11.66 -16.10 3.06
N LEU A 292 -10.34 -15.89 3.21
CA LEU A 292 -9.62 -16.09 4.47
C LEU A 292 -9.61 -14.81 5.33
N ILE A 293 -9.87 -13.65 4.74
CA ILE A 293 -9.85 -12.39 5.48
C ILE A 293 -11.06 -12.34 6.42
N ARG A 294 -10.78 -12.00 7.67
CA ARG A 294 -11.75 -11.74 8.73
C ARG A 294 -11.57 -10.30 9.16
N TRP A 295 -12.53 -9.46 8.82
CA TRP A 295 -12.58 -8.07 9.27
C TRP A 295 -13.11 -8.00 10.71
N SER A 296 -12.86 -6.87 11.38
CA SER A 296 -13.41 -6.62 12.71
C SER A 296 -14.94 -6.80 12.72
N PRO A 297 -15.54 -7.34 13.80
CA PRO A 297 -17.00 -7.49 13.94
C PRO A 297 -17.81 -6.19 13.74
N THR A 298 -17.15 -5.02 13.81
CA THR A 298 -17.76 -3.72 13.53
C THR A 298 -18.13 -3.53 12.06
N PHE A 299 -17.59 -4.35 11.14
CA PHE A 299 -17.84 -4.26 9.71
C PHE A 299 -18.65 -5.45 9.20
N ASN A 300 -19.73 -5.16 8.47
CA ASN A 300 -20.52 -6.17 7.76
C ASN A 300 -19.89 -6.50 6.39
N GLY A 301 -18.65 -7.00 6.40
CA GLY A 301 -17.85 -7.31 5.22
C GLY A 301 -16.63 -6.39 5.07
N THR A 302 -16.15 -6.23 3.84
CA THR A 302 -14.98 -5.39 3.55
C THR A 302 -15.25 -3.94 3.93
N PRO A 303 -14.39 -3.29 4.73
CA PRO A 303 -14.61 -1.93 5.20
C PRO A 303 -14.66 -0.97 4.00
N HIS A 304 -15.60 -0.04 4.01
CA HIS A 304 -15.66 1.02 3.02
C HIS A 304 -14.87 2.23 3.52
N SER A 305 -13.94 2.75 2.72
CA SER A 305 -13.13 3.92 3.07
C SER A 305 -13.00 4.87 1.88
N THR A 306 -14.04 5.69 1.68
CA THR A 306 -14.15 6.66 0.58
C THR A 306 -14.56 8.02 1.10
N CYS A 307 -13.99 9.10 0.56
CA CYS A 307 -14.30 10.46 1.06
C CYS A 307 -15.72 10.91 0.69
N SER A 308 -16.21 10.44 -0.45
CA SER A 308 -17.50 10.87 -1.02
C SER A 308 -18.18 9.69 -1.67
N GLU A 309 -19.50 9.64 -1.55
CA GLU A 309 -20.32 8.61 -2.16
C GLU A 309 -20.28 8.68 -3.69
N THR A 310 -20.58 7.56 -4.33
CA THR A 310 -20.63 7.50 -5.80
C THR A 310 -21.86 8.25 -6.29
N CYS A 311 -21.67 9.33 -7.05
CA CYS A 311 -22.81 10.09 -7.58
C CYS A 311 -23.66 9.25 -8.54
N HIS A 312 -24.96 9.19 -8.25
CA HIS A 312 -25.95 8.53 -9.09
C HIS A 312 -26.22 9.29 -10.39
N ILE A 313 -26.89 8.63 -11.33
CA ILE A 313 -27.30 9.21 -12.62
C ILE A 313 -28.17 10.45 -12.36
N GLY A 314 -27.91 11.53 -13.08
CA GLY A 314 -28.56 12.83 -12.86
C GLY A 314 -27.81 13.76 -11.89
N TYR A 315 -26.74 13.27 -11.23
CA TYR A 315 -25.86 14.09 -10.40
C TYR A 315 -24.44 14.15 -11.01
N LYS A 316 -23.77 15.29 -10.86
CA LYS A 316 -22.37 15.49 -11.25
C LYS A 316 -21.48 15.72 -10.05
N LYS A 317 -20.21 15.33 -10.18
CA LYS A 317 -19.18 15.55 -9.16
C LYS A 317 -18.77 17.02 -9.15
N LYS A 318 -18.85 17.66 -7.99
CA LYS A 318 -18.34 19.01 -7.74
C LYS A 318 -17.23 18.92 -6.68
N PRO A 319 -16.00 19.37 -6.96
CA PRO A 319 -14.93 19.36 -5.96
C PRO A 319 -15.35 20.11 -4.69
N LYS A 320 -15.08 19.51 -3.52
CA LYS A 320 -15.42 20.11 -2.23
C LYS A 320 -14.38 21.15 -1.84
N VAL A 321 -14.79 22.40 -1.66
CA VAL A 321 -13.89 23.53 -1.36
C VAL A 321 -13.20 23.28 -0.01
N GLY A 322 -11.87 23.39 0.03
CA GLY A 322 -11.06 23.14 1.23
C GLY A 322 -10.63 21.68 1.45
N PHE A 323 -11.08 20.74 0.61
CA PHE A 323 -10.68 19.33 0.65
C PHE A 323 -9.83 18.96 -0.58
N VAL A 324 -9.04 17.89 -0.46
CA VAL A 324 -8.21 17.33 -1.54
C VAL A 324 -9.07 16.77 -2.69
N ALA A 325 -8.48 16.67 -3.90
CA ALA A 325 -9.18 16.45 -5.17
C ALA A 325 -10.10 15.20 -5.25
N CYS A 326 -9.88 14.20 -4.40
CA CYS A 326 -10.71 12.99 -4.27
C CYS A 326 -12.06 13.22 -3.58
N CYS A 327 -12.25 14.34 -2.88
CA CYS A 327 -13.48 14.65 -2.18
C CYS A 327 -14.37 15.54 -3.03
N TYR A 328 -15.60 15.10 -3.28
CA TYR A 328 -16.55 15.78 -4.15
C TYR A 328 -17.97 15.67 -3.62
N ASP A 329 -18.76 16.72 -3.83
CA ASP A 329 -20.19 16.72 -3.60
C ASP A 329 -20.92 16.28 -4.87
N CYS A 330 -21.98 15.50 -4.71
CA CYS A 330 -22.88 15.16 -5.80
C CYS A 330 -23.94 16.24 -5.94
N VAL A 331 -23.84 17.05 -6.99
CA VAL A 331 -24.82 18.13 -7.27
C VAL A 331 -25.71 17.73 -8.45
N SER A 332 -27.01 18.04 -8.37
CA SER A 332 -27.94 17.76 -9.46
C SER A 332 -27.45 18.41 -10.76
N CYS A 333 -27.59 17.69 -11.87
CA CYS A 333 -27.41 18.27 -13.19
C CYS A 333 -28.45 19.40 -13.38
N PRO A 334 -28.02 20.60 -13.81
CA PRO A 334 -28.94 21.66 -14.20
C PRO A 334 -29.74 21.24 -15.44
N GLU A 335 -30.89 21.87 -15.65
CA GLU A 335 -31.79 21.58 -16.78
C GLU A 335 -31.03 21.59 -18.12
N GLY A 336 -31.15 20.49 -18.88
CA GLY A 336 -30.45 20.29 -20.15
C GLY A 336 -29.05 19.64 -20.07
N GLU A 337 -28.57 19.26 -18.88
CA GLU A 337 -27.37 18.42 -18.71
C GLU A 337 -27.77 16.97 -18.38
N ILE A 338 -27.26 15.98 -19.13
CA ILE A 338 -27.44 14.55 -18.83
C ILE A 338 -26.06 13.95 -18.46
N SER A 339 -25.97 13.30 -17.31
CA SER A 339 -24.81 12.48 -16.94
C SER A 339 -25.04 11.04 -17.41
N ASN A 340 -24.56 10.71 -18.62
CA ASN A 340 -24.82 9.41 -19.27
C ASN A 340 -23.96 8.24 -18.72
N GLN A 341 -22.93 8.56 -17.93
CA GLN A 341 -22.15 7.62 -17.10
C GLN A 341 -21.70 8.35 -15.84
N THR A 342 -21.39 7.59 -14.79
CA THR A 342 -21.00 8.03 -13.44
C THR A 342 -19.95 9.17 -13.48
N GLY A 343 -20.40 10.42 -13.50
CA GLY A 343 -19.57 11.61 -13.32
C GLY A 343 -18.87 12.24 -14.54
N ARG A 344 -19.29 11.98 -15.80
CA ARG A 344 -18.76 12.73 -16.97
C ARG A 344 -19.87 13.41 -17.77
N THR A 345 -19.81 14.75 -17.86
CA THR A 345 -20.71 15.57 -18.69
C THR A 345 -19.99 16.00 -19.99
N ASN A 346 -20.44 15.54 -21.15
CA ASN A 346 -19.97 16.01 -22.46
C ASN A 346 -20.87 17.16 -22.95
N LYS A 347 -20.46 18.41 -22.69
CA LYS A 347 -21.31 19.60 -22.82
C LYS A 347 -21.56 20.16 -24.23
N ILE A 348 -20.75 19.83 -25.24
CA ILE A 348 -20.77 20.65 -26.48
C ILE A 348 -21.34 19.91 -27.70
N ILE A 349 -21.13 18.59 -27.79
CA ILE A 349 -21.48 17.82 -29.00
C ILE A 349 -22.99 17.51 -29.04
N ILE A 350 -23.61 17.25 -27.88
CA ILE A 350 -25.02 16.86 -27.79
C ILE A 350 -25.94 18.06 -28.09
N TRP A 351 -25.62 19.24 -27.58
CA TRP A 351 -26.41 20.45 -27.84
C TRP A 351 -26.44 20.83 -29.32
N ILE A 352 -25.29 20.78 -30.01
CA ILE A 352 -25.19 21.07 -31.44
C ILE A 352 -25.92 19.99 -32.26
N SER A 353 -25.79 18.71 -31.88
CA SER A 353 -26.50 17.60 -32.55
C SER A 353 -28.03 17.71 -32.39
N PHE A 354 -28.53 18.10 -31.21
CA PHE A 354 -29.95 18.27 -30.96
C PHE A 354 -30.54 19.45 -31.74
N LEU A 355 -29.85 20.59 -31.77
CA LEU A 355 -30.23 21.77 -32.56
C LEU A 355 -30.21 21.49 -34.08
N CYS A 356 -29.30 20.64 -34.56
CA CYS A 356 -29.23 20.25 -35.97
C CYS A 356 -30.48 19.44 -36.40
N ASN A 357 -30.97 18.54 -35.55
CA ASN A 357 -32.14 17.70 -35.85
C ASN A 357 -33.47 18.50 -35.81
N LEU A 358 -33.58 19.49 -34.93
CA LEU A 358 -34.77 20.34 -34.81
C LEU A 358 -35.07 21.15 -36.09
N MET A 359 -34.05 21.50 -36.89
CA MET A 359 -34.26 22.22 -38.14
C MET A 359 -34.85 21.37 -39.27
N PHE A 360 -34.84 20.05 -39.16
CA PHE A 360 -35.37 19.13 -40.17
C PHE A 360 -36.85 18.75 -39.98
N ILE A 361 -37.51 19.21 -38.91
CA ILE A 361 -38.93 18.96 -38.65
C ILE A 361 -39.77 20.07 -39.31
N GLY A 362 -40.52 19.73 -40.38
CA GLY A 362 -41.45 20.61 -41.07
C GLY A 362 -41.41 20.51 -42.60
N HIS A 363 -42.52 20.88 -43.26
CA HIS A 363 -42.66 20.83 -44.73
C HIS A 363 -41.74 21.84 -45.44
N PRO A 364 -41.11 21.47 -46.57
CA PRO A 364 -40.13 22.30 -47.24
C PRO A 364 -40.78 23.50 -47.96
N LEU A 365 -40.55 24.70 -47.43
CA LEU A 365 -40.73 25.97 -48.13
C LEU A 365 -39.39 26.40 -48.75
N GLN A 366 -39.39 27.11 -49.87
CA GLN A 366 -38.18 27.49 -50.61
C GLN A 366 -37.15 28.24 -49.73
N VAL A 367 -37.63 29.06 -48.79
CA VAL A 367 -36.80 29.77 -47.80
C VAL A 367 -36.17 28.81 -46.78
N THR A 368 -36.91 27.81 -46.31
CA THR A 368 -36.39 26.81 -45.35
C THR A 368 -35.36 25.88 -45.99
N CYS A 369 -35.43 25.65 -47.31
CA CYS A 369 -34.46 24.84 -48.04
C CYS A 369 -33.09 25.52 -48.10
N ILE A 370 -33.07 26.80 -48.46
CA ILE A 370 -31.84 27.61 -48.50
C ILE A 370 -31.23 27.69 -47.09
N LEU A 371 -32.05 27.97 -46.07
CA LEU A 371 -31.58 28.06 -44.69
C LEU A 371 -30.98 26.73 -44.17
N ARG A 372 -31.61 25.59 -44.47
CA ARG A 372 -31.09 24.26 -44.11
C ARG A 372 -29.74 23.97 -44.77
N GLN A 373 -29.57 24.34 -46.03
CA GLN A 373 -28.32 24.12 -46.75
C GLN A 373 -27.18 24.97 -46.19
N THR A 374 -27.45 26.23 -45.85
CA THR A 374 -26.46 27.12 -45.22
C THR A 374 -26.05 26.63 -43.84
N VAL A 375 -27.00 26.23 -42.98
CA VAL A 375 -26.63 25.75 -41.64
C VAL A 375 -25.91 24.40 -41.68
N PHE A 376 -26.28 23.49 -42.59
CA PHE A 376 -25.54 22.24 -42.75
C PHE A 376 -24.07 22.50 -43.15
N GLY A 377 -23.85 23.41 -44.11
CA GLY A 377 -22.51 23.81 -44.54
C GLY A 377 -21.68 24.44 -43.41
N VAL A 378 -22.26 25.35 -42.64
CA VAL A 378 -21.58 26.00 -41.51
C VAL A 378 -21.26 24.99 -40.40
N THR A 379 -22.20 24.11 -40.06
CA THR A 379 -22.02 23.12 -38.99
C THR A 379 -20.94 22.10 -39.37
N PHE A 380 -20.97 21.59 -40.61
CA PHE A 380 -19.96 20.67 -41.11
C PHE A 380 -18.56 21.29 -41.12
N SER A 381 -18.47 22.57 -41.51
CA SER A 381 -17.22 23.33 -41.52
C SER A 381 -16.62 23.53 -40.11
N ILE A 382 -17.48 23.86 -39.12
CA ILE A 382 -17.07 23.97 -37.71
C ILE A 382 -16.56 22.62 -37.18
N VAL A 383 -17.23 21.52 -37.51
CA VAL A 383 -16.83 20.18 -37.09
C VAL A 383 -15.46 19.82 -37.67
N ILE A 384 -15.24 20.00 -38.97
CA ILE A 384 -13.93 19.74 -39.61
C ILE A 384 -12.83 20.60 -38.98
N SER A 385 -13.08 21.89 -38.78
CA SER A 385 -12.13 22.82 -38.15
C SER A 385 -11.78 22.41 -36.71
N SER A 386 -12.74 21.87 -35.95
CA SER A 386 -12.50 21.38 -34.59
C SER A 386 -11.66 20.09 -34.56
N VAL A 387 -11.87 19.19 -35.53
CA VAL A 387 -11.08 17.96 -35.69
C VAL A 387 -9.64 18.32 -36.05
N LEU A 388 -9.46 19.25 -37.00
CA LEU A 388 -8.15 19.75 -37.42
C LEU A 388 -7.41 20.43 -36.25
N ALA A 389 -8.10 21.25 -35.45
CA ALA A 389 -7.48 21.89 -34.30
C ALA A 389 -7.01 20.86 -33.24
N LYS A 390 -7.78 19.77 -33.03
CA LYS A 390 -7.37 18.70 -32.12
C LYS A 390 -6.19 17.90 -32.65
N THR A 391 -6.17 17.53 -33.93
CA THR A 391 -5.05 16.79 -34.53
C THR A 391 -3.76 17.62 -34.45
N VAL A 392 -3.81 18.91 -34.76
CA VAL A 392 -2.67 19.83 -34.63
C VAL A 392 -2.21 19.94 -33.17
N THR A 393 -3.14 20.04 -32.21
CA THR A 393 -2.79 20.11 -30.78
C THR A 393 -2.09 18.83 -30.29
N VAL A 394 -2.54 17.65 -30.75
CA VAL A 394 -1.89 16.36 -30.41
C VAL A 394 -0.49 16.27 -31.01
N VAL A 395 -0.31 16.69 -32.27
CA VAL A 395 1.01 16.72 -32.92
C VAL A 395 1.96 17.68 -32.18
N ILE A 396 1.48 18.85 -31.75
CA ILE A 396 2.26 19.81 -30.95
C ILE A 396 2.63 19.20 -29.59
N ALA A 397 1.70 18.51 -28.91
CA ALA A 397 1.97 17.84 -27.64
C ALA A 397 3.04 16.74 -27.79
N PHE A 398 2.99 15.95 -28.87
CA PHE A 398 3.96 14.90 -29.16
C PHE A 398 5.34 15.45 -29.57
N ASN A 399 5.40 16.63 -30.18
CA ASN A 399 6.67 17.31 -30.50
C ASN A 399 7.23 18.12 -29.32
N ALA A 400 6.42 18.44 -28.31
CA ALA A 400 6.85 19.14 -27.10
C ALA A 400 7.51 18.21 -26.06
N THR A 401 7.31 16.89 -26.16
CA THR A 401 7.98 15.89 -25.32
C THR A 401 9.41 15.56 -25.77
N ARG A 402 9.84 16.03 -26.95
CA ARG A 402 11.25 15.91 -27.39
C ARG A 402 12.14 16.95 -26.68
N PRO A 403 13.33 16.57 -26.15
CA PRO A 403 14.23 17.51 -25.50
C PRO A 403 14.71 18.57 -26.50
N ARG A 404 14.76 19.85 -26.09
CA ARG A 404 15.20 21.05 -26.86
C ARG A 404 14.18 21.78 -27.75
N SER A 405 12.89 21.41 -27.71
CA SER A 405 11.83 22.05 -28.52
C SER A 405 11.34 23.40 -27.97
N LYS A 406 11.40 24.47 -28.79
CA LYS A 406 10.81 25.80 -28.49
C LYS A 406 9.27 25.80 -28.44
N LEU A 407 8.60 24.70 -28.83
CA LEU A 407 7.13 24.61 -28.86
C LEU A 407 6.49 24.38 -27.48
N ARG A 408 7.27 24.19 -26.41
CA ARG A 408 6.71 23.99 -25.05
C ARG A 408 5.86 25.18 -24.57
N ASN A 409 6.16 26.40 -25.04
CA ASN A 409 5.41 27.62 -24.72
C ASN A 409 4.07 27.73 -25.47
N TYR A 410 3.82 26.89 -26.47
CA TYR A 410 2.59 26.90 -27.29
C TYR A 410 1.59 25.80 -26.90
N VAL A 411 1.90 25.01 -25.87
CA VAL A 411 0.99 23.97 -25.35
C VAL A 411 -0.06 24.67 -24.46
N GLY A 412 -1.18 25.07 -25.07
CA GLY A 412 -2.28 25.70 -24.35
C GLY A 412 -3.56 25.83 -25.18
N THR A 413 -4.69 25.98 -24.50
CA THR A 413 -6.03 26.13 -25.10
C THR A 413 -6.17 27.34 -26.04
N ARG A 414 -5.29 28.34 -25.91
CA ARG A 414 -5.25 29.52 -26.79
C ARG A 414 -4.97 29.16 -28.25
N VAL A 415 -4.05 28.24 -28.55
CA VAL A 415 -3.71 27.88 -29.93
C VAL A 415 -4.87 27.17 -30.61
N SER A 416 -5.50 26.22 -29.91
CA SER A 416 -6.68 25.51 -30.41
C SER A 416 -7.85 26.47 -30.68
N ASN A 417 -8.14 27.39 -29.75
CA ASN A 417 -9.20 28.38 -29.91
C ASN A 417 -8.91 29.37 -31.05
N SER A 418 -7.66 29.83 -31.19
CA SER A 418 -7.26 30.71 -32.29
C SER A 418 -7.37 30.04 -33.66
N ILE A 419 -7.02 28.75 -33.76
CA ILE A 419 -7.16 27.98 -35.02
C ILE A 419 -8.64 27.82 -35.37
N VAL A 420 -9.50 27.48 -34.41
CA VAL A 420 -10.94 27.34 -34.65
C VAL A 420 -11.54 28.66 -35.11
N ILE A 421 -11.20 29.78 -34.45
CA ILE A 421 -11.70 31.11 -34.82
C ILE A 421 -11.20 31.51 -36.22
N PHE A 422 -9.92 31.34 -36.51
CA PHE A 422 -9.34 31.72 -37.81
C PHE A 422 -9.90 30.87 -38.96
N CYS A 423 -9.97 29.55 -38.80
CA CYS A 423 -10.52 28.66 -39.81
C CYS A 423 -12.01 28.91 -40.03
N SER A 424 -12.79 29.16 -38.96
CA SER A 424 -14.21 29.47 -39.10
C SER A 424 -14.47 30.81 -39.78
N LEU A 425 -13.66 31.84 -39.52
CA LEU A 425 -13.76 33.15 -40.20
C LEU A 425 -13.42 33.04 -41.70
N MET A 426 -12.35 32.32 -42.05
CA MET A 426 -12.00 32.10 -43.45
C MET A 426 -13.08 31.31 -44.20
N GLN A 427 -13.69 30.33 -43.55
CA GLN A 427 -14.81 29.57 -44.11
C GLN A 427 -16.07 30.42 -44.30
N MET A 428 -16.39 31.30 -43.34
CA MET A 428 -17.50 32.25 -43.49
C MET A 428 -17.30 33.18 -44.70
N ILE A 429 -16.07 33.68 -44.91
CA ILE A 429 -15.74 34.53 -46.06
C ILE A 429 -15.96 33.77 -47.38
N ILE A 430 -15.45 32.53 -47.48
CA ILE A 430 -15.60 31.67 -48.68
C ILE A 430 -17.07 31.30 -48.94
N CYS A 431 -17.89 31.12 -47.90
CA CYS A 431 -19.31 30.80 -48.05
C CYS A 431 -20.18 32.01 -48.40
N THR A 432 -19.70 33.24 -48.21
CA THR A 432 -20.42 34.48 -48.55
C THR A 432 -19.99 35.11 -49.87
N SER A 433 -18.84 34.72 -50.42
CA SER A 433 -18.40 35.05 -51.78
C SER A 433 -19.00 34.10 -52.80
#